data_AF-A0A256XL46-F1
#
_entry.id   AF-A0A256XL46-F1
#
_cell.length_a   1.000
_cell.length_b   1.000
_cell.length_c   1.000
_cell.angle_alpha   90.00
_cell.angle_beta   90.00
_cell.angle_gamma   90.00
#
_symmetry.space_group_name_H-M   'P 1'
#
loop_
_entity.id
_entity.type
_entity.pdbx_description
1 polymer ?
#
loop_
_entity_poly.entity_id
_entity_poly.type
_entity_poly.pdbx_seq_one_letter_code
_entity_poly.pdbx_strand_id
1 'polypeptide(L)'
;MPVCILGGCQNCRFDFIGLNPVLKNKIPIFITDCLGWSLTNKLNGGMIATIGCTDLSWLGLEFTSMKGGSNWLELGFFKEYQKGIDTIGDIWKNVITQYVQNFTIDWNDQSLCDSSLHAKTVQQWVLFGDPTLKIGGYGG
;
A
#
# COMPACT_ATOMS: atom_id res chain seq x y z
N MET A 1 -8.35 -17.43 -1.51
CA MET A 1 -8.77 -16.08 -1.09
C MET A 1 -7.99 -15.05 -1.89
N PRO A 2 -8.56 -13.88 -2.19
CA PRO A 2 -7.95 -12.86 -3.06
C PRO A 2 -6.88 -12.01 -2.34
N VAL A 3 -5.90 -11.54 -3.12
CA VAL A 3 -4.97 -10.46 -2.73
C VAL A 3 -5.51 -9.15 -3.31
N CYS A 4 -5.53 -8.07 -2.52
CA CYS A 4 -6.09 -6.79 -2.93
C CYS A 4 -5.07 -5.65 -2.86
N ILE A 5 -4.92 -4.91 -3.96
CA ILE A 5 -4.13 -3.67 -4.01
C ILE A 5 -5.11 -2.50 -3.82
N LEU A 6 -4.94 -1.75 -2.74
CA LEU A 6 -5.79 -0.64 -2.35
C LEU A 6 -5.19 0.69 -2.81
N GLY A 7 -5.53 1.09 -4.04
CA GLY A 7 -5.19 2.40 -4.56
C GLY A 7 -5.92 3.52 -3.79
N GLY A 8 -5.17 4.55 -3.41
CA GLY A 8 -5.70 5.70 -2.67
C GLY A 8 -4.92 6.05 -1.40
N CYS A 9 -5.46 7.00 -0.65
CA CYS A 9 -4.81 7.58 0.52
C CYS A 9 -5.27 6.90 1.81
N GLN A 10 -4.35 6.70 2.76
CA GLN A 10 -4.67 6.28 4.14
C GLN A 10 -5.44 4.95 4.29
N ASN A 11 -5.53 4.15 3.21
CA ASN A 11 -6.24 2.88 3.22
C ASN A 11 -5.65 1.88 4.23
N CYS A 12 -4.36 1.99 4.52
CA CYS A 12 -3.62 1.13 5.43
C CYS A 12 -3.09 1.88 6.67
N ARG A 13 -3.74 2.98 7.09
CA ARG A 13 -3.32 3.76 8.27
C ARG A 13 -3.62 3.03 9.59
N PHE A 14 -2.76 2.09 9.97
CA PHE A 14 -2.96 1.21 11.12
C PHE A 14 -2.72 1.85 12.49
N ASP A 15 -2.19 3.07 12.53
CA ASP A 15 -1.90 3.84 13.75
C ASP A 15 -3.02 4.83 14.11
N PHE A 16 -4.14 4.83 13.38
CA PHE A 16 -5.23 5.78 13.56
C PHE A 16 -6.27 5.31 14.58
N ILE A 17 -6.57 6.15 15.56
CA ILE A 17 -7.73 6.02 16.45
C ILE A 17 -8.66 7.19 16.15
N GLY A 18 -9.78 6.91 15.48
CA GLY A 18 -10.76 7.94 15.11
C GLY A 18 -12.07 7.81 15.87
N LEU A 19 -12.66 8.96 16.24
CA LEU A 19 -14.07 9.04 16.60
C LEU A 19 -14.90 9.08 15.32
N ASN A 20 -15.89 8.19 15.14
CA ASN A 20 -16.85 8.32 14.05
C ASN A 20 -18.07 9.16 14.48
N PRO A 21 -18.25 10.40 13.99
CA PRO A 21 -19.39 11.24 14.36
C PRO A 21 -20.70 10.89 13.62
N VAL A 22 -20.71 9.94 12.67
CA VAL A 22 -21.82 9.76 11.71
C VAL A 22 -22.89 8.76 12.19
N LEU A 23 -22.71 8.07 13.31
CA LEU A 23 -23.78 7.24 13.88
C LEU A 23 -24.65 8.12 14.79
N LYS A 24 -25.83 8.49 14.28
CA LYS A 24 -26.92 9.31 14.88
C LYS A 24 -27.32 9.01 16.34
N ASN A 25 -26.73 8.00 16.98
CA ASN A 25 -27.00 7.58 18.34
C ASN A 25 -25.74 7.69 19.19
N LYS A 26 -25.43 8.90 19.69
CA LYS A 26 -24.69 9.32 20.92
C LYS A 26 -23.69 8.35 21.64
N ILE A 27 -23.20 7.31 20.99
CA ILE A 27 -22.24 6.34 21.50
C ILE A 27 -21.00 6.51 20.61
N PRO A 28 -19.87 7.00 21.16
CA PRO A 28 -18.64 7.09 20.39
C PRO A 28 -18.21 5.67 20.02
N ILE A 29 -18.33 5.33 18.74
CA ILE A 29 -17.71 4.13 18.19
C ILE A 29 -16.32 4.54 17.73
N PHE A 30 -15.32 4.02 18.43
CA PHE A 30 -13.93 4.10 18.02
C PHE A 30 -13.75 3.21 16.80
N ILE A 31 -13.46 3.80 15.64
CA ILE A 31 -12.93 3.03 14.52
C ILE A 31 -11.45 2.85 14.83
N THR A 32 -11.09 1.62 15.18
CA THR A 32 -9.70 1.25 15.50
C THR A 32 -8.96 0.69 14.28
N ASP A 33 -9.70 0.21 13.28
CA ASP A 33 -9.13 -0.60 12.21
C ASP A 33 -9.17 0.17 10.88
N CYS A 34 -8.03 0.27 10.20
CA CYS A 34 -7.97 0.79 8.85
C CYS A 34 -8.63 -0.17 7.84
N LEU A 35 -8.93 0.31 6.63
CA LEU A 35 -9.59 -0.49 5.60
C LEU A 35 -8.79 -1.75 5.24
N GLY A 36 -7.48 -1.61 5.03
CA GLY A 36 -6.59 -2.73 4.71
C GLY A 36 -6.61 -3.82 5.78
N TRP A 37 -6.50 -3.42 7.06
CA TRP A 37 -6.57 -4.37 8.17
C TRP A 37 -7.96 -5.00 8.32
N SER A 38 -9.02 -4.20 8.22
CA SER A 38 -10.41 -4.68 8.30
C SER A 38 -10.73 -5.73 7.23
N LEU A 39 -10.16 -5.57 6.03
CA LEU A 39 -10.31 -6.54 4.94
C LEU A 39 -9.46 -7.80 5.16
N THR A 40 -8.25 -7.64 5.71
CA THR A 40 -7.30 -8.75 5.93
C THR A 40 -7.70 -9.63 7.12
N ASN A 41 -8.25 -9.02 8.18
CA ASN A 41 -8.62 -9.69 9.43
C ASN A 41 -10.08 -10.18 9.45
N LYS A 42 -10.79 -10.15 8.31
CA LYS A 42 -12.19 -10.57 8.24
C LYS A 42 -12.29 -12.10 8.28
N LEU A 43 -12.81 -12.63 9.39
CA LEU A 43 -13.10 -14.07 9.50
C LEU A 43 -14.13 -14.51 8.44
N ASN A 44 -13.89 -15.69 7.85
CA ASN A 44 -14.75 -16.32 6.85
C ASN A 44 -15.04 -15.45 5.61
N GLY A 45 -14.13 -14.56 5.23
CA GLY A 45 -14.28 -13.69 4.06
C GLY A 45 -13.10 -12.76 3.87
N GLY A 46 -13.33 -11.64 3.17
CA GLY A 46 -12.31 -10.61 2.99
C GLY A 46 -11.16 -11.01 2.06
N MET A 47 -9.98 -10.50 2.38
CA MET A 47 -8.76 -10.62 1.59
C MET A 47 -7.71 -11.39 2.39
N ILE A 48 -6.91 -12.25 1.73
CA ILE A 48 -5.84 -12.97 2.43
C ILE A 48 -4.59 -12.10 2.64
N ALA A 49 -4.45 -11.07 1.81
CA ALA A 49 -3.46 -10.04 1.93
C ALA A 49 -3.98 -8.75 1.30
N THR A 50 -3.59 -7.60 1.86
CA THR A 50 -3.85 -6.28 1.27
C THR A 50 -2.57 -5.47 1.20
N ILE A 51 -2.41 -4.68 0.14
CA ILE A 51 -1.29 -3.74 0.00
C ILE A 51 -1.85 -2.36 -0.24
N GLY A 52 -1.33 -1.33 0.43
CA GLY A 52 -1.81 0.03 0.28
C GLY A 52 -1.00 1.05 1.06
N CYS A 53 -1.45 2.30 1.04
CA CYS A 53 -0.72 3.42 1.65
C CYS A 53 -1.17 3.67 3.10
N THR A 54 -0.21 3.85 4.02
CA THR A 54 -0.47 4.26 5.41
C THR A 54 -0.87 5.72 5.52
N ASP A 55 -0.53 6.56 4.55
CA ASP A 55 -0.78 7.99 4.58
C ASP A 55 -1.18 8.53 3.19
N LEU A 56 -1.15 9.86 3.00
CA LEU A 56 -1.45 10.54 1.75
C LEU A 56 -0.58 9.99 0.60
N SER A 57 -1.26 9.41 -0.37
CA SER A 57 -0.68 8.80 -1.55
C SER A 57 -0.69 9.81 -2.69
N TRP A 58 0.42 9.88 -3.42
CA TRP A 58 0.59 10.77 -4.57
C TRP A 58 0.78 9.93 -5.82
N LEU A 59 0.06 10.27 -6.88
CA LEU A 59 0.22 9.74 -8.21
C LEU A 59 1.38 10.43 -8.90
N GLY A 60 2.07 9.74 -9.81
CA GLY A 60 3.21 10.32 -10.55
C GLY A 60 2.86 11.61 -11.30
N LEU A 61 1.61 11.81 -11.71
CA LEU A 61 1.14 13.05 -12.35
C LEU A 61 1.13 14.27 -11.41
N GLU A 62 1.19 14.06 -10.10
CA GLU A 62 1.23 15.11 -9.08
C GLU A 62 2.68 15.51 -8.72
N PHE A 63 3.68 14.79 -9.25
CA PHE A 63 5.10 15.11 -9.12
C PHE A 63 5.50 16.14 -10.16
N THR A 64 6.51 16.95 -9.86
CA THR A 64 7.06 17.94 -10.81
C THR A 64 7.65 17.26 -12.04
N SER A 65 8.31 16.11 -11.84
CA SER A 65 8.87 15.27 -12.89
C SER A 65 7.83 14.48 -13.69
N MET A 66 6.57 14.45 -13.23
CA MET A 66 5.49 13.62 -13.76
C MET A 66 5.82 12.10 -13.79
N LYS A 67 6.64 11.62 -12.85
CA LYS A 67 7.10 10.23 -12.79
C LYS A 67 7.00 9.64 -11.37
N GLY A 68 6.83 8.33 -11.30
CA GLY A 68 6.77 7.60 -10.03
C GLY A 68 5.37 7.62 -9.42
N GLY A 69 5.28 7.94 -8.12
CA GLY A 69 4.05 7.84 -7.33
C GLY A 69 3.57 6.41 -7.04
N SER A 70 2.44 6.32 -6.35
CA SER A 70 1.81 5.06 -5.94
C SER A 70 1.33 4.21 -7.12
N ASN A 71 0.81 4.84 -8.17
CA ASN A 71 0.43 4.17 -9.41
C ASN A 71 1.61 3.42 -10.06
N TRP A 72 2.85 3.90 -9.91
CA TRP A 72 4.01 3.16 -10.39
C TRP A 72 4.22 1.87 -9.60
N LEU A 73 4.07 1.92 -8.26
CA LEU A 73 4.17 0.72 -7.40
C LEU A 73 3.04 -0.27 -7.70
N GLU A 74 1.81 0.21 -7.83
CA GLU A 74 0.63 -0.60 -8.14
C GLU A 74 0.78 -1.31 -9.49
N LEU A 75 1.19 -0.59 -10.54
CA LEU A 75 1.49 -1.19 -11.84
C LEU A 75 2.70 -2.13 -11.79
N GLY A 76 3.71 -1.78 -10.98
CA GLY A 76 4.89 -2.61 -10.74
C GLY A 76 4.52 -3.98 -10.18
N PHE A 77 3.57 -4.03 -9.25
CA PHE A 77 3.07 -5.28 -8.68
C PHE A 77 2.55 -6.23 -9.77
N PHE A 78 1.67 -5.73 -10.64
CA PHE A 78 1.10 -6.54 -11.71
C PHE A 78 2.16 -6.95 -12.76
N LYS A 79 3.16 -6.11 -13.02
CA LYS A 79 4.28 -6.44 -13.91
C LYS A 79 5.15 -7.56 -13.35
N GLU A 80 5.50 -7.52 -12.07
CA GLU A 80 6.26 -8.60 -11.41
C GLU A 80 5.46 -9.90 -11.38
N TYR A 81 4.16 -9.82 -11.09
CA TYR A 81 3.28 -10.99 -11.15
C TYR A 81 3.23 -11.59 -12.56
N GLN A 82 3.14 -10.76 -13.60
CA GLN A 82 3.18 -11.22 -15.00
C GLN A 82 4.51 -11.91 -15.37
N LYS A 83 5.61 -11.61 -14.68
CA LYS A 83 6.91 -12.30 -14.87
C LYS A 83 6.94 -13.70 -14.24
N GLY A 84 5.85 -14.15 -13.59
CA GLY A 84 5.74 -15.45 -12.94
C GLY A 84 6.28 -15.47 -11.50
N ILE A 85 6.43 -14.30 -10.87
CA ILE A 85 6.74 -14.22 -9.45
C ILE A 85 5.41 -14.27 -8.71
N ASP A 86 5.19 -15.38 -8.00
CA ASP A 86 3.88 -15.63 -7.37
C ASP A 86 3.89 -15.36 -5.85
N THR A 87 5.06 -15.23 -5.22
CA THR A 87 5.17 -14.95 -3.78
C THR A 87 4.93 -13.46 -3.52
N ILE A 88 3.90 -13.12 -2.72
CA ILE A 88 3.49 -11.72 -2.56
C ILE A 88 4.59 -10.82 -1.99
N GLY A 89 5.37 -11.34 -1.02
CA GLY A 89 6.45 -10.60 -0.39
C GLY A 89 7.62 -10.36 -1.35
N ASP A 90 7.89 -11.32 -2.25
CA ASP A 90 8.91 -11.15 -3.28
C ASP A 90 8.50 -10.10 -4.32
N ILE A 91 7.24 -10.13 -4.77
CA ILE A 91 6.69 -9.08 -5.64
C ILE A 91 6.84 -7.71 -4.97
N TRP A 92 6.31 -7.56 -3.75
CA TRP A 92 6.33 -6.30 -3.02
C TRP A 92 7.75 -5.77 -2.80
N LYS A 93 8.68 -6.63 -2.36
CA LYS A 93 10.10 -6.32 -2.20
C LYS A 93 10.73 -5.88 -3.52
N ASN A 94 10.50 -6.61 -4.61
CA ASN A 94 11.08 -6.30 -5.91
C ASN A 94 10.58 -4.97 -6.45
N VAL A 95 9.29 -4.68 -6.32
CA VAL A 95 8.70 -3.41 -6.77
C VAL A 95 9.29 -2.23 -6.01
N ILE A 96 9.37 -2.31 -4.67
CA ILE A 96 10.00 -1.24 -3.86
C ILE A 96 11.47 -1.08 -4.24
N THR A 97 12.20 -2.19 -4.38
CA THR A 97 13.61 -2.16 -4.78
C THR A 97 13.79 -1.47 -6.13
N GLN A 98 12.96 -1.81 -7.13
CA GLN A 98 12.99 -1.17 -8.44
C GLN A 98 12.59 0.30 -8.36
N TYR A 99 11.65 0.69 -7.49
CA TYR A 99 11.28 2.08 -7.30
C TYR A 99 12.48 2.90 -6.80
N VAL A 100 13.13 2.44 -5.73
CA VAL A 100 14.30 3.10 -5.14
C VAL A 100 15.47 3.16 -6.14
N GLN A 101 15.62 2.15 -7.00
CA GLN A 101 16.65 2.14 -8.05
C GLN A 101 16.36 3.10 -9.22
N ASN A 102 15.08 3.36 -9.53
CA ASN A 102 14.69 4.22 -10.64
C ASN A 102 14.56 5.70 -10.25
N PHE A 103 14.29 5.99 -8.97
CA PHE A 103 14.06 7.34 -8.47
C PHE A 103 15.10 7.71 -7.43
N THR A 104 16.12 8.45 -7.85
CA THR A 104 17.15 8.98 -6.95
C THR A 104 16.54 10.01 -6.00
N ILE A 105 16.86 9.88 -4.71
CA ILE A 105 16.43 10.82 -3.66
C ILE A 105 17.64 11.71 -3.33
N ASP A 106 17.52 13.01 -3.60
CA ASP A 106 18.45 13.98 -3.01
C ASP A 106 17.98 14.31 -1.58
N TRP A 107 18.77 13.92 -0.59
CA TRP A 107 18.46 14.15 0.83
C TRP A 107 18.70 15.60 1.27
N ASN A 108 19.28 16.46 0.42
CA ASN A 108 19.43 17.89 0.66
C ASN A 108 18.26 18.72 0.09
N ASP A 109 17.37 18.10 -0.69
CA ASP A 109 16.18 18.76 -1.22
C ASP A 109 15.21 19.15 -0.09
N GLN A 110 14.40 20.16 -0.38
CA GLN A 110 13.35 20.60 0.54
C GLN A 110 12.20 19.60 0.61
N SER A 111 11.48 19.63 1.73
CA SER A 111 10.20 18.93 1.88
C SER A 111 9.21 19.35 0.79
N LEU A 112 8.38 18.40 0.34
CA LEU A 112 7.41 18.54 -0.75
C LEU A 112 8.01 18.64 -2.16
N CYS A 113 9.32 18.47 -2.32
CA CYS A 113 9.93 18.19 -3.62
C CYS A 113 9.83 16.70 -3.97
N ASP A 114 10.02 16.38 -5.26
CA ASP A 114 9.95 15.01 -5.79
C ASP A 114 10.80 14.01 -4.98
N SER A 115 12.02 14.37 -4.57
CA SER A 115 12.88 13.55 -3.71
C SER A 115 12.17 13.11 -2.42
N SER A 116 11.56 14.05 -1.71
CA SER A 116 10.83 13.77 -0.47
C SER A 116 9.55 12.95 -0.71
N LEU A 117 8.87 13.18 -1.83
CA LEU A 117 7.65 12.45 -2.22
C LEU A 117 7.97 11.01 -2.64
N HIS A 118 9.10 10.76 -3.32
CA HIS A 118 9.60 9.43 -3.63
C HIS A 118 9.93 8.65 -2.36
N ALA A 119 10.66 9.27 -1.42
CA ALA A 119 10.97 8.68 -0.12
C ALA A 119 9.68 8.32 0.65
N LYS A 120 8.71 9.23 0.70
CA LYS A 120 7.40 9.00 1.33
C LYS A 120 6.64 7.84 0.66
N THR A 121 6.64 7.80 -0.67
CA THR A 121 5.87 6.82 -1.46
C THR A 121 6.28 5.39 -1.14
N VAL A 122 7.59 5.11 -1.03
CA VAL A 122 8.08 3.76 -0.70
C VAL A 122 7.87 3.41 0.77
N GLN A 123 7.99 4.37 1.68
CA GLN A 123 7.83 4.14 3.12
C GLN A 123 6.39 3.81 3.51
N GLN A 124 5.41 4.37 2.81
CA GLN A 124 4.01 4.22 3.17
C GLN A 124 3.31 3.01 2.54
N TRP A 125 3.90 2.38 1.53
CA TRP A 125 3.25 1.31 0.77
C TRP A 125 3.45 -0.05 1.45
N VAL A 126 2.55 -0.39 2.37
CA VAL A 126 2.68 -1.53 3.29
C VAL A 126 1.87 -2.74 2.83
N LEU A 127 2.36 -3.93 3.18
CA LEU A 127 1.71 -5.22 3.01
C LEU A 127 1.13 -5.69 4.36
N PHE A 128 -0.17 -5.97 4.40
CA PHE A 128 -0.81 -6.74 5.45
C PHE A 128 -1.07 -8.17 4.98
N GLY A 129 -0.76 -9.15 5.83
CA GLY A 129 -0.87 -10.58 5.53
C GLY A 129 0.49 -11.28 5.66
N ASP A 130 0.53 -12.56 5.29
CA ASP A 130 1.76 -13.36 5.30
C ASP A 130 2.59 -13.09 4.03
N PRO A 131 3.78 -12.47 4.13
CA PRO A 131 4.61 -12.16 2.96
C PRO A 131 5.10 -13.41 2.20
N THR A 132 5.07 -14.59 2.82
CA THR A 132 5.47 -15.85 2.19
C THR A 132 4.38 -16.46 1.31
N LEU A 133 3.16 -15.90 1.34
CA LEU A 133 2.01 -16.42 0.60
C LEU A 133 2.27 -16.44 -0.92
N LYS A 134 2.02 -17.60 -1.55
CA LYS A 134 1.92 -17.77 -2.99
C LYS A 134 0.53 -17.42 -3.52
N ILE A 135 0.44 -16.43 -4.41
CA ILE A 135 -0.77 -16.10 -5.17
C ILE A 135 -1.16 -17.31 -6.03
N GLY A 136 -2.44 -17.68 -6.00
CA GLY A 136 -2.95 -18.88 -6.67
C GLY A 136 -2.82 -20.18 -5.85
N GLY A 137 -2.14 -20.14 -4.69
CA GLY A 137 -2.00 -21.28 -3.78
C GLY A 137 -0.84 -22.21 -4.13
N TYR A 138 -0.71 -23.30 -3.36
CA TYR A 138 0.49 -24.16 -3.36
C TYR A 138 0.37 -25.46 -4.19
N GLY A 139 -0.75 -25.67 -4.90
CA GLY A 139 -1.06 -26.97 -5.50
C GLY A 139 -1.43 -28.00 -4.43
N GLY A 140 -2.51 -28.73 -4.67
CA GLY A 140 -2.93 -29.89 -3.88
C GLY A 140 -3.00 -31.11 -4.77
#